data_AF-A0A2N3I662-F1
#
_entry.id   AF-A0A2N3I662-F1
#
_cell.length_a   1.000
_cell.length_b   1.000
_cell.length_c   1.000
_cell.angle_alpha   90.00
_cell.angle_beta   90.00
_cell.angle_gamma   90.00
#
_symmetry.space_group_name_H-M   'P 1'
#
loop_
_entity.id
_entity.type
_entity.pdbx_description
1 polymer ?
#
loop_
_entity_poly.entity_id
_entity_poly.type
_entity_poly.pdbx_seq_one_letter_code
_entity_poly.pdbx_strand_id
1 'polypeptide(L)'
;MMKILFKPLLAANYCAAKWIVNKNLPKRVIPTALHTFTTPFAFISAGLYFVFIGSINYKFNSYSPIFIGLAIVMLSVSLYIEKKAKNSIERWGIKKEYKNLNKAQRQNRNTLAFLFFWGNFALFFYLTIKFTEGYLVK
;
A
#
# COMPACT_ATOMS: atom_id res chain seq x y z
N MET A 1 -13.47 4.09 14.63
CA MET A 1 -12.28 3.23 14.48
C MET A 1 -11.56 3.40 13.14
N MET A 2 -12.18 3.10 11.98
CA MET A 2 -11.51 3.21 10.66
C MET A 2 -10.90 4.60 10.38
N LYS A 3 -11.63 5.68 10.63
CA LYS A 3 -11.10 7.05 10.44
C LYS A 3 -9.86 7.31 11.30
N ILE A 4 -9.80 6.79 12.53
CA ILE A 4 -8.70 7.05 13.47
C ILE A 4 -7.41 6.41 12.96
N LEU A 5 -7.50 5.22 12.37
CA LEU A 5 -6.34 4.47 11.90
C LEU A 5 -5.93 4.86 10.47
N PHE A 6 -6.90 4.99 9.55
CA PHE A 6 -6.61 5.24 8.14
C PHE A 6 -6.43 6.72 7.79
N LYS A 7 -7.04 7.66 8.54
CA LYS A 7 -6.86 9.10 8.25
C LYS A 7 -5.40 9.52 8.42
N PRO A 8 -4.68 9.19 9.52
CA PRO A 8 -3.28 9.56 9.67
C PRO A 8 -2.39 8.99 8.54
N LEU A 9 -2.59 7.72 8.18
CA LEU A 9 -1.86 7.05 7.11
C LEU A 9 -2.13 7.68 5.74
N LEU A 10 -3.40 7.97 5.43
CA LEU A 10 -3.79 8.61 4.17
C LEU A 10 -3.30 10.07 4.10
N ALA A 11 -3.31 10.79 5.22
CA ALA A 11 -2.78 12.14 5.30
C ALA A 11 -1.25 12.18 5.20
N ALA A 12 -0.57 11.17 5.73
CA ALA A 12 0.86 10.96 5.57
C ALA A 12 1.23 10.72 4.11
N ASN A 13 0.52 9.82 3.43
CA ASN A 13 0.70 9.54 2.01
C ASN A 13 0.39 10.75 1.11
N TYR A 14 -0.63 11.55 1.45
CA TYR A 14 -0.89 12.82 0.77
C TYR A 14 0.27 13.82 0.93
N CYS A 15 0.87 13.88 2.10
CA CYS A 15 2.04 14.72 2.37
C CYS A 15 3.27 14.26 1.56
N ALA A 16 3.52 12.94 1.54
CA ALA A 16 4.59 12.35 0.75
C ALA A 16 4.38 12.61 -0.75
N ALA A 17 3.15 12.45 -1.25
CA ALA A 17 2.82 12.77 -2.64
C ALA A 17 3.06 14.24 -2.98
N LYS A 18 2.75 15.18 -2.07
CA LYS A 18 3.07 16.61 -2.25
C LYS A 18 4.57 16.90 -2.28
N TRP A 19 5.38 16.06 -1.64
CA TRP A 19 6.83 16.17 -1.65
C TRP A 19 7.46 15.56 -2.91
N ILE A 20 6.95 14.42 -3.35
CA ILE A 20 7.46 13.67 -4.52
C ILE A 20 7.01 14.32 -5.84
N VAL A 21 5.77 14.78 -5.93
CA VAL A 21 5.21 15.33 -7.16
C VAL A 21 5.80 16.71 -7.47
N ASN A 22 6.25 16.89 -8.72
CA ASN A 22 6.71 18.18 -9.22
C ASN A 22 5.65 19.26 -8.95
N LYS A 23 6.08 20.40 -8.39
CA LYS A 23 5.22 21.55 -8.08
C LYS A 23 4.43 22.05 -9.29
N ASN A 24 4.96 21.86 -10.50
CA ASN A 24 4.33 22.25 -11.77
C ASN A 24 3.19 21.32 -12.20
N LEU A 25 2.99 20.17 -11.53
CA LEU A 25 1.97 19.17 -11.84
C LEU A 25 1.07 18.85 -10.64
N PRO A 26 0.36 19.85 -10.07
CA PRO A 26 -0.43 19.67 -8.86
C PRO A 26 -1.58 18.67 -9.01
N LYS A 27 -2.05 18.44 -10.25
CA LYS A 27 -3.10 17.45 -10.56
C LYS A 27 -2.66 16.01 -10.26
N ARG A 28 -1.35 15.72 -10.27
CA ARG A 28 -0.80 14.38 -10.00
C ARG A 28 -0.74 13.99 -8.52
N VAL A 29 -0.93 14.95 -7.61
CA VAL A 29 -0.81 14.71 -6.16
C VAL A 29 -1.83 13.69 -5.66
N ILE A 30 -3.09 13.77 -6.11
CA ILE A 30 -4.12 12.82 -5.66
C ILE A 30 -3.82 11.41 -6.19
N PRO A 31 -3.59 11.19 -7.51
CA PRO A 31 -3.16 9.89 -8.01
C PRO A 31 -1.95 9.32 -7.28
N THR A 32 -0.90 10.12 -7.07
CA THR A 32 0.30 9.67 -6.35
C THR A 32 -0.01 9.31 -4.90
N ALA A 33 -0.79 10.12 -4.19
CA ALA A 33 -1.18 9.84 -2.80
C ALA A 33 -2.01 8.56 -2.69
N LEU A 34 -2.89 8.30 -3.65
CA LEU A 34 -3.67 7.08 -3.72
C LEU A 34 -2.78 5.87 -3.98
N HIS A 35 -1.90 5.94 -4.98
CA HIS A 35 -0.98 4.86 -5.30
C HIS A 35 -0.06 4.53 -4.12
N THR A 36 0.61 5.51 -3.52
CA THR A 36 1.51 5.27 -2.37
C THR A 36 0.74 4.75 -1.15
N PHE A 37 -0.53 5.12 -1.00
CA PHE A 37 -1.38 4.61 0.07
C PHE A 37 -1.87 3.18 -0.19
N THR A 38 -2.16 2.80 -1.44
CA THR A 38 -2.71 1.48 -1.78
C THR A 38 -1.63 0.40 -1.92
N THR A 39 -0.44 0.74 -2.42
CA THR A 39 0.66 -0.23 -2.61
C THR A 39 1.01 -1.04 -1.35
N PRO A 40 1.10 -0.46 -0.14
CA PRO A 40 1.38 -1.22 1.08
C PRO A 40 0.31 -2.29 1.38
N PHE A 41 -0.96 -2.00 1.08
CA PHE A 41 -2.03 -2.99 1.24
C PHE A 41 -1.96 -4.10 0.19
N ALA A 42 -1.53 -3.77 -1.04
CA ALA A 42 -1.25 -4.77 -2.06
C ALA A 42 -0.10 -5.69 -1.64
N PHE A 43 0.94 -5.16 -0.97
CA PHE A 43 2.02 -5.98 -0.39
C PHE A 43 1.52 -6.91 0.72
N ILE A 44 0.67 -6.40 1.63
CA ILE A 44 0.05 -7.23 2.66
C ILE A 44 -0.77 -8.36 2.03
N SER A 45 -1.65 -8.04 1.07
CA SER A 45 -2.51 -9.05 0.44
C SER A 45 -1.73 -10.07 -0.38
N ALA A 46 -0.66 -9.64 -1.05
CA ALA A 46 0.29 -10.51 -1.72
C ALA A 46 0.99 -11.49 -0.76
N GLY A 47 1.47 -10.99 0.38
CA GLY A 47 2.08 -11.83 1.41
C GLY A 47 1.10 -12.86 1.96
N LEU A 48 -0.13 -12.46 2.27
CA LEU A 48 -1.20 -13.37 2.71
C LEU A 48 -1.57 -14.40 1.64
N TYR A 49 -1.59 -14.01 0.37
CA TYR A 49 -1.84 -14.91 -0.75
C TYR A 49 -0.78 -16.02 -0.80
N PHE A 50 0.50 -15.68 -0.67
CA PHE A 50 1.57 -16.68 -0.64
C PHE A 50 1.50 -17.59 0.58
N VAL A 51 1.15 -17.07 1.76
CA VAL A 51 0.92 -17.92 2.94
C VAL A 51 -0.21 -18.91 2.69
N PHE A 52 -1.31 -18.46 2.08
CA PHE A 52 -2.46 -19.31 1.76
C PHE A 52 -2.08 -20.40 0.74
N ILE A 53 -1.44 -20.04 -0.37
CA ILE A 53 -0.99 -21.01 -1.38
C ILE A 53 0.08 -21.96 -0.82
N GLY A 54 0.94 -21.50 0.09
CA GLY A 54 1.91 -22.37 0.77
C GLY A 54 1.27 -23.36 1.75
N SER A 55 0.05 -23.08 2.21
CA SER A 55 -0.67 -23.93 3.18
C SER A 55 -1.54 -25.02 2.54
N ILE A 56 -1.80 -24.94 1.23
CA ILE A 56 -2.59 -25.97 0.53
C ILE A 56 -1.71 -27.14 0.10
N ASN A 57 -2.25 -28.37 0.18
CA ASN A 57 -1.52 -29.58 -0.23
C ASN A 57 -1.38 -29.75 -1.75
N TYR A 58 -2.06 -28.91 -2.53
CA TYR A 58 -2.03 -28.96 -3.98
C TYR A 58 -0.82 -28.18 -4.52
N LYS A 59 -0.01 -28.85 -5.36
CA LYS A 59 1.10 -28.21 -6.07
C LYS A 59 0.74 -27.99 -7.53
N PHE A 60 0.87 -26.75 -7.98
CA PHE A 60 0.74 -26.39 -9.38
C PHE A 60 1.93 -26.91 -10.19
N ASN A 61 1.67 -27.46 -11.37
CA ASN A 61 2.70 -27.93 -12.32
C ASN A 61 3.50 -26.77 -12.95
N SER A 62 3.01 -25.54 -12.86
CA SER A 62 3.74 -24.34 -13.27
C SER A 62 3.45 -23.19 -12.31
N TYR A 63 4.31 -22.17 -12.32
CA TYR A 63 4.12 -20.97 -11.50
C TYR A 63 3.11 -19.97 -12.09
N SER A 64 2.70 -20.14 -13.34
CA SER A 64 1.81 -19.18 -14.02
C SER A 64 0.47 -18.98 -13.30
N PRO A 65 -0.24 -20.03 -12.84
CA PRO A 65 -1.47 -19.86 -12.05
C PRO A 65 -1.25 -19.09 -10.75
N ILE A 66 -0.10 -19.28 -10.09
CA ILE A 66 0.27 -18.59 -8.85
C ILE A 66 0.46 -17.10 -9.12
N PHE A 67 1.17 -16.73 -10.18
CA PHE A 67 1.38 -15.32 -10.53
C PHE A 67 0.11 -14.64 -11.04
N ILE A 68 -0.75 -15.34 -11.78
CA ILE A 68 -2.06 -14.82 -12.19
C ILE A 68 -2.93 -14.56 -10.96
N GLY A 69 -3.00 -15.51 -10.03
CA GLY A 69 -3.75 -15.35 -8.78
C GLY A 69 -3.22 -14.19 -7.94
N LEU A 70 -1.89 -14.06 -7.82
CA LEU A 70 -1.24 -12.93 -7.15
C LEU A 70 -1.66 -11.60 -7.76
N ALA A 71 -1.59 -11.47 -9.09
CA ALA A 71 -1.97 -10.25 -9.79
C ALA A 71 -3.44 -9.88 -9.54
N ILE A 72 -4.35 -10.86 -9.58
CA ILE A 72 -5.76 -10.66 -9.27
C ILE A 72 -5.93 -10.13 -7.85
N VAL A 73 -5.32 -10.78 -6.85
CA VAL A 73 -5.44 -10.38 -5.43
C VAL A 73 -4.91 -8.96 -5.21
N MET A 74 -3.72 -8.64 -5.74
CA MET A 74 -3.12 -7.32 -5.60
C MET A 74 -3.96 -6.24 -6.27
N LEU A 75 -4.46 -6.50 -7.48
CA LEU A 75 -5.27 -5.55 -8.24
C LEU A 75 -6.62 -5.30 -7.56
N SER A 76 -7.34 -6.36 -7.16
CA SER A 76 -8.64 -6.25 -6.51
C SER A 76 -8.56 -5.46 -5.21
N VAL A 77 -7.55 -5.72 -4.38
CA VAL A 77 -7.34 -4.98 -3.12
C VAL A 77 -6.98 -3.53 -3.39
N SER A 78 -6.09 -3.26 -4.35
CA SER A 78 -5.68 -1.91 -4.71
C SER A 78 -6.88 -1.08 -5.18
N LEU A 79 -7.69 -1.59 -6.11
CA LEU A 79 -8.87 -0.89 -6.63
C LEU A 79 -9.92 -0.64 -5.55
N TYR A 80 -10.17 -1.62 -4.68
CA TYR A 80 -11.12 -1.48 -3.58
C TYR A 80 -10.71 -0.38 -2.60
N ILE A 81 -9.44 -0.38 -2.19
CA ILE A 81 -8.91 0.61 -1.24
C ILE A 81 -8.81 1.97 -1.90
N GLU A 82 -8.38 2.05 -3.15
CA GLU A 82 -8.28 3.30 -3.90
C GLU A 82 -9.61 4.05 -3.93
N LYS A 83 -10.70 3.35 -4.30
CA LYS A 83 -12.05 3.93 -4.36
C LYS A 83 -12.46 4.52 -3.00
N LYS A 84 -12.19 3.82 -1.90
CA LYS A 84 -12.49 4.30 -0.55
C LYS A 84 -11.59 5.46 -0.13
N ALA A 85 -10.29 5.39 -0.44
CA ALA A 85 -9.31 6.40 -0.10
C ALA A 85 -9.60 7.72 -0.83
N LYS A 86 -9.92 7.67 -2.13
CA LYS A 86 -10.27 8.83 -2.94
C LYS A 86 -11.42 9.63 -2.33
N ASN A 87 -12.51 8.96 -1.97
CA ASN A 87 -13.66 9.59 -1.30
C ASN A 87 -13.29 10.16 0.07
N SER A 88 -12.35 9.52 0.77
CA SER A 88 -11.94 9.89 2.12
C SER A 88 -11.01 11.10 2.17
N ILE A 89 -10.19 11.34 1.13
CA ILE A 89 -9.30 12.51 1.05
C ILE A 89 -10.09 13.82 1.21
N GLU A 90 -11.24 13.91 0.54
CA GLU A 90 -12.10 15.10 0.59
C GLU A 90 -12.95 15.11 1.86
N ARG A 91 -13.62 14.00 2.16
CA ARG A 91 -14.51 13.86 3.32
C ARG A 91 -13.80 14.10 4.66
N TRP A 92 -12.51 13.76 4.76
CA TRP A 92 -11.73 13.95 5.99
C TRP A 92 -10.92 15.25 6.01
N GLY A 93 -11.04 16.10 4.97
CA GLY A 93 -10.41 17.41 4.92
C GLY A 93 -8.88 17.36 4.82
N ILE A 94 -8.30 16.28 4.29
CA ILE A 94 -6.84 16.06 4.27
C ILE A 94 -6.11 17.18 3.54
N LYS A 95 -6.70 17.70 2.44
CA LYS A 95 -6.14 18.83 1.68
C LYS A 95 -6.01 20.10 2.53
N LYS A 96 -7.02 20.39 3.37
CA LYS A 96 -7.03 21.56 4.27
C LYS A 96 -6.03 21.36 5.40
N GLU A 97 -6.01 20.17 5.99
CA GLU A 97 -5.09 19.81 7.06
C GLU A 97 -3.63 20.00 6.64
N TYR A 98 -3.25 19.54 5.44
CA TYR A 98 -1.89 19.71 4.92
C TYR A 98 -1.42 21.18 4.87
N LYS A 99 -2.30 22.11 4.48
CA LYS A 99 -1.97 23.54 4.37
C LYS A 99 -1.58 24.13 5.73
N ASN A 100 -2.20 23.65 6.80
CA ASN A 100 -1.98 24.15 8.16
C ASN A 100 -0.76 23.51 8.85
N LEU A 101 -0.10 22.53 8.22
CA LEU A 101 1.09 21.91 8.79
C LEU A 101 2.35 22.74 8.58
N ASN A 102 3.20 22.77 9.60
CA ASN A 102 4.56 23.31 9.50
C ASN A 102 5.52 22.28 8.87
N LYS A 103 6.78 22.70 8.62
CA LYS A 103 7.80 21.86 7.95
C LYS A 103 8.10 20.56 8.72
N ALA A 104 8.26 20.65 10.04
CA ALA A 104 8.56 19.48 10.88
C ALA A 104 7.41 18.46 10.89
N GLN A 105 6.17 18.93 11.01
CA GLN A 105 4.98 18.07 10.94
C GLN A 105 4.85 17.37 9.58
N ARG A 106 5.17 18.07 8.49
CA ARG A 106 5.19 17.48 7.15
C ARG A 106 6.28 16.41 7.02
N GLN A 107 7.48 16.67 7.55
CA GLN A 107 8.56 15.69 7.57
C GLN A 107 8.17 14.43 8.36
N ASN A 108 7.62 14.58 9.58
CA ASN A 108 7.16 13.42 10.36
C ASN A 108 6.10 12.59 9.62
N ARG A 109 5.18 13.26 8.90
CA ARG A 109 4.20 12.58 8.05
C ARG A 109 4.84 11.86 6.86
N ASN A 110 5.85 12.45 6.23
CA ASN A 110 6.59 11.79 5.16
C ASN A 110 7.33 10.55 5.70
N THR A 111 7.95 10.65 6.88
CA THR A 111 8.60 9.51 7.54
C THR A 111 7.59 8.41 7.85
N LEU A 112 6.40 8.74 8.34
CA LEU A 112 5.35 7.74 8.57
C LEU A 112 4.93 7.05 7.26
N ALA A 113 4.76 7.79 6.16
CA ALA A 113 4.44 7.21 4.86
C ALA A 113 5.57 6.31 4.35
N PHE A 114 6.83 6.72 4.54
CA PHE A 114 8.02 5.95 4.19
C PHE A 114 8.07 4.63 4.97
N LEU A 115 7.93 4.69 6.30
CA LEU A 115 7.93 3.49 7.16
C LEU A 115 6.77 2.56 6.82
N PHE A 116 5.59 3.11 6.57
CA PHE A 116 4.43 2.32 6.17
C PHE A 116 4.68 1.61 4.83
N PHE A 117 5.29 2.28 3.85
CA PHE A 117 5.63 1.65 2.57
C PHE A 117 6.69 0.56 2.73
N TRP A 118 7.86 0.90 3.28
CA TRP A 118 8.99 -0.02 3.37
C TRP A 118 8.78 -1.15 4.37
N GLY A 119 8.06 -0.91 5.47
CA GLY A 119 7.70 -1.96 6.42
C GLY A 119 6.84 -3.04 5.78
N ASN A 120 5.83 -2.64 4.99
CA ASN A 120 4.98 -3.61 4.28
C ASN A 120 5.71 -4.28 3.10
N PHE A 121 6.60 -3.56 2.42
CA PHE A 121 7.46 -4.14 1.38
C PHE A 121 8.38 -5.23 1.95
N ALA A 122 9.04 -4.96 3.07
CA ALA A 122 9.91 -5.92 3.75
C ALA A 122 9.11 -7.15 4.23
N LEU A 123 7.91 -6.94 4.80
CA LEU A 123 7.02 -8.03 5.20
C LEU A 123 6.63 -8.90 3.99
N PHE A 124 6.25 -8.29 2.87
CA PHE A 124 5.94 -9.00 1.65
C PHE A 124 7.12 -9.83 1.15
N PHE A 125 8.33 -9.25 1.11
CA PHE A 125 9.54 -9.97 0.73
C PHE A 125 9.82 -11.16 1.65
N TYR A 126 9.73 -10.96 2.96
CA TYR A 126 9.93 -12.01 3.95
C TYR A 126 8.95 -13.18 3.75
N LEU A 127 7.65 -12.88 3.59
CA LEU A 127 6.63 -13.91 3.37
C LEU A 127 6.80 -14.63 2.03
N THR A 128 7.23 -13.92 0.99
CA THR A 128 7.52 -14.50 -0.32
C THR A 128 8.72 -15.46 -0.24
N ILE A 129 9.82 -15.07 0.42
CA ILE A 129 10.98 -15.94 0.63
C ILE A 129 10.58 -17.19 1.42
N LYS A 130 9.80 -17.03 2.50
CA LYS A 130 9.31 -18.18 3.28
C LYS A 130 8.43 -19.11 2.47
N PHE A 131 7.59 -18.57 1.59
CA PHE A 131 6.83 -19.37 0.65
C PHE A 131 7.75 -20.12 -0.32
N THR A 132 8.72 -19.47 -0.95
CA THR A 132 9.62 -20.14 -1.89
C THR A 132 10.48 -21.20 -1.21
N GLU A 133 11.00 -20.93 -0.01
CA GLU A 133 11.73 -21.94 0.79
C GLU A 133 10.81 -23.14 1.13
N GLY A 134 9.58 -22.89 1.57
CA GLY A 134 8.67 -23.95 1.99
C GLY A 134 8.06 -24.76 0.83
N TYR A 135 7.73 -24.10 -0.27
CA TYR A 135 7.04 -24.68 -1.43
C TYR A 135 8.00 -25.34 -2.45
N LEU A 136 9.26 -24.89 -2.52
CA LEU A 136 10.26 -25.46 -3.43
C LEU A 136 11.12 -26.57 -2.80
N VAL A 137 11.35 -26.53 -1.48
CA VAL A 137 12.25 -27.48 -0.79
C VAL A 137 11.50 -28.71 -0.25
N LYS A 138 10.20 -28.61 0.00
CA LYS A 138 9.30 -29.73 0.30
C LYS A 138 8.43 -30.03 -0.90
#